data_AF-A0A519JVY4-F1
#
_entry.id   AF-A0A519JVY4-F1
#
_cell.length_a   1.000
_cell.length_b   1.000
_cell.length_c   1.000
_cell.angle_alpha   90.00
_cell.angle_beta   90.00
_cell.angle_gamma   90.00
#
_symmetry.space_group_name_H-M   'P 1'
#
loop_
_entity.id
_entity.type
_entity.pdbx_description
1 polymer ?
#
loop_
_entity_poly.entity_id
_entity_poly.type
_entity_poly.pdbx_seq_one_letter_code
_entity_poly.pdbx_strand_id
1 'polypeptide(L)'
;AFSSAQTFKYPFQNPQLPVEKRIENLLGLLTVDEKIGMMMDNSKAVPRLEIPAYGWWNEALHGVARAGTATVFPQAIGLAATWDVPEHLKTFEMISDEARAKYNKSFDESSKTGRYEGLTFWTPNINIFRDPRWGRGQETYGEDPYLTSVLGVAAVKGLQGNDPKYFKTHACAKHFAVHSGPEWNRHSYNAEVSKRDLYETYLPAFKALVLEGNVREVMCAYNAFDGQPCCANNTLLTEILRGKWKYDGMVVSDCWALADFYQEKYHGTHPDEKTTAADALKHSTDLECGDTYNNLNKSLASGLITEKDLDISMRRILKGWFELGMLDPKSSVHWNKIPFSVVDSDEHKKQALKMAQKSIVLMKNEKNILPLNKNIKKIAVVGPNANDGIMQLGNYNGTPSST
;
A
#
# COMPACT_ATOMS: atom_id res chain seq x y z
N ALA A 1 -1.83 -28.08 35.75
CA ALA A 1 -0.72 -28.35 34.82
C ALA A 1 0.10 -27.07 34.71
N PHE A 2 1.35 -27.07 35.18
CA PHE A 2 2.24 -25.92 35.03
C PHE A 2 2.56 -25.78 33.53
N SER A 3 2.05 -24.73 32.90
CA SER A 3 2.45 -24.35 31.54
C SER A 3 3.96 -24.13 31.55
N SER A 4 4.73 -24.90 30.78
CA SER A 4 6.15 -24.61 30.58
C SER A 4 6.27 -23.19 30.06
N ALA A 5 6.95 -22.31 30.78
CA ALA A 5 7.23 -20.96 30.29
C ALA A 5 8.00 -21.10 28.97
N GLN A 6 7.42 -20.62 27.88
CA GLN A 6 8.12 -20.59 26.59
C GLN A 6 9.38 -19.74 26.76
N THR A 7 10.54 -20.35 26.61
CA THR A 7 11.83 -19.65 26.73
C THR A 7 12.14 -18.95 25.42
N PHE A 8 12.19 -17.61 25.45
CA PHE A 8 12.59 -16.79 24.31
C PHE A 8 14.10 -16.51 24.39
N LYS A 9 14.81 -16.59 23.25
CA LYS A 9 16.26 -16.33 23.18
C LYS A 9 16.58 -14.85 23.37
N TYR A 10 15.71 -13.98 22.85
CA TYR A 10 15.84 -12.52 22.97
C TYR A 10 14.53 -11.88 23.46
N PRO A 11 14.59 -10.76 24.20
CA PRO A 11 13.39 -10.03 24.64
C PRO A 11 12.43 -9.68 23.50
N PHE A 12 12.93 -9.28 22.33
CA PHE A 12 12.05 -8.94 21.20
C PHE A 12 11.17 -10.09 20.72
N GLN A 13 11.48 -11.34 21.05
CA GLN A 13 10.66 -12.49 20.67
C GLN A 13 9.49 -12.73 21.63
N ASN A 14 9.46 -12.10 22.81
CA ASN A 14 8.42 -12.29 23.81
C ASN A 14 7.18 -11.42 23.50
N PRO A 15 6.03 -12.01 23.10
CA PRO A 15 4.83 -11.27 22.72
C PRO A 15 4.06 -10.64 23.90
N GLN A 16 4.55 -10.83 25.14
CA GLN A 16 4.02 -10.22 26.36
C GLN A 16 4.72 -8.92 26.74
N LEU A 17 5.83 -8.57 26.09
CA LEU A 17 6.50 -7.29 26.30
C LEU A 17 5.85 -6.18 25.45
N PRO A 18 5.84 -4.93 25.93
CA PRO A 18 5.44 -3.79 25.12
C PRO A 18 6.21 -3.73 23.80
N VAL A 19 5.53 -3.40 22.71
CA VAL A 19 6.10 -3.36 21.35
C VAL A 19 7.34 -2.47 21.30
N GLU A 20 7.31 -1.31 21.96
CA GLU A 20 8.43 -0.37 22.00
C GLU A 20 9.67 -1.00 22.63
N LYS A 21 9.53 -1.78 23.70
CA LYS A 21 10.67 -2.47 24.32
C LYS A 21 11.25 -3.56 23.41
N ARG A 22 10.38 -4.22 22.63
CA ARG A 22 10.79 -5.24 21.66
C ARG A 22 11.52 -4.60 20.49
N ILE A 23 11.05 -3.45 20.00
CA ILE A 23 11.71 -2.65 18.97
C ILE A 23 13.10 -2.22 19.42
N GLU A 24 13.24 -1.57 20.58
CA GLU A 24 14.56 -1.11 21.05
C GLU A 24 15.53 -2.27 21.29
N ASN A 25 15.02 -3.41 21.80
CA ASN A 25 15.85 -4.60 21.95
C ASN A 25 16.34 -5.13 20.61
N LEU A 26 15.46 -5.28 19.61
CA LEU A 26 15.85 -5.75 18.29
C LEU A 26 16.77 -4.75 17.58
N LEU A 27 16.49 -3.46 17.68
CA LEU A 27 17.29 -2.40 17.08
C LEU A 27 18.73 -2.39 17.62
N GLY A 28 18.91 -2.61 18.92
CA GLY A 28 20.23 -2.74 19.54
C GLY A 28 20.95 -4.06 19.25
N LEU A 29 20.22 -5.06 18.74
CA LEU A 29 20.81 -6.34 18.31
C LEU A 29 21.28 -6.31 16.86
N LEU A 30 20.64 -5.53 15.98
CA LEU A 30 20.94 -5.46 14.54
C LEU A 30 22.26 -4.72 14.26
N THR A 31 23.04 -5.21 13.30
CA THR A 31 24.18 -4.46 12.76
C THR A 31 23.70 -3.38 11.78
N VAL A 32 24.55 -2.41 11.46
CA VAL A 32 24.24 -1.39 10.44
C VAL A 32 23.90 -2.03 9.08
N ASP A 33 24.66 -3.04 8.66
CA ASP A 33 24.41 -3.75 7.40
C ASP A 33 23.05 -4.46 7.37
N GLU A 34 22.64 -5.04 8.50
CA GLU A 34 21.35 -5.69 8.62
C GLU A 34 20.21 -4.68 8.66
N LYS A 35 20.38 -3.54 9.37
CA LYS A 35 19.43 -2.42 9.33
C LYS A 35 19.20 -2.00 7.88
N ILE A 36 20.27 -1.65 7.16
CA ILE A 36 20.19 -1.25 5.75
C ILE A 36 19.55 -2.34 4.88
N GLY A 37 19.93 -3.60 5.10
CA GLY A 37 19.36 -4.75 4.38
C GLY A 37 17.85 -4.91 4.56
N MET A 38 17.27 -4.39 5.65
CA MET A 38 15.84 -4.44 5.94
C MET A 38 15.07 -3.20 5.45
N MET A 39 15.73 -2.20 4.88
CA MET A 39 15.13 -0.92 4.47
C MET A 39 14.71 -0.88 2.99
N MET A 40 14.65 -2.03 2.31
CA MET A 40 14.18 -2.16 0.92
C MET A 40 12.93 -3.04 0.84
N ASP A 41 12.14 -2.91 -0.23
CA ASP A 41 10.93 -3.70 -0.46
C ASP A 41 11.20 -5.21 -0.42
N ASN A 42 12.37 -5.61 -0.91
CA ASN A 42 12.90 -6.95 -0.69
C ASN A 42 13.80 -6.96 0.56
N SER A 43 13.19 -7.02 1.74
CA SER A 43 13.89 -7.01 3.01
C SER A 43 14.72 -8.28 3.17
N LYS A 44 16.03 -8.10 3.40
CA LYS A 44 16.97 -9.22 3.62
C LYS A 44 16.66 -9.92 4.94
N ALA A 45 16.88 -11.23 4.97
CA ALA A 45 16.81 -12.02 6.19
C ALA A 45 17.94 -11.64 7.16
N VAL A 46 17.72 -11.85 8.45
CA VAL A 46 18.76 -11.78 9.49
C VAL A 46 18.84 -13.13 10.21
N PRO A 47 19.54 -14.14 9.63
CA PRO A 47 19.49 -15.52 10.11
C PRO A 47 19.90 -15.70 11.57
N ARG A 48 20.90 -14.94 12.05
CA ARG A 48 21.39 -15.04 13.44
C ARG A 48 20.35 -14.62 14.48
N LEU A 49 19.36 -13.82 14.07
CA LEU A 49 18.23 -13.36 14.87
C LEU A 49 16.93 -14.08 14.51
N GLU A 50 16.98 -15.08 13.62
CA GLU A 50 15.80 -15.85 13.17
C GLU A 50 14.73 -14.96 12.50
N ILE A 51 15.15 -13.88 11.84
CA ILE A 51 14.26 -12.99 11.08
C ILE A 51 14.30 -13.43 9.61
N PRO A 52 13.16 -13.83 9.01
CA PRO A 52 13.11 -14.25 7.62
C PRO A 52 13.23 -13.06 6.66
N ALA A 53 13.52 -13.35 5.39
CA ALA A 53 13.35 -12.36 4.34
C ALA A 53 11.86 -12.05 4.15
N TYR A 54 11.54 -10.84 3.71
CA TYR A 54 10.16 -10.39 3.56
C TYR A 54 9.98 -9.45 2.37
N GLY A 55 8.93 -9.71 1.59
CA GLY A 55 8.49 -8.85 0.49
C GLY A 55 7.42 -7.84 0.93
N TRP A 56 7.80 -6.57 1.04
CA TRP A 56 6.88 -5.47 1.36
C TRP A 56 5.94 -5.11 0.20
N TRP A 57 6.33 -5.40 -1.04
CA TRP A 57 5.55 -5.04 -2.22
C TRP A 57 4.40 -6.02 -2.44
N ASN A 58 3.19 -5.61 -2.06
CA ASN A 58 1.94 -6.28 -2.39
C ASN A 58 0.91 -5.26 -2.89
N GLU A 59 -0.08 -5.72 -3.66
CA GLU A 59 -1.08 -4.86 -4.31
C GLU A 59 -2.48 -5.44 -4.08
N ALA A 60 -3.45 -4.58 -3.74
CA ALA A 60 -4.81 -4.98 -3.36
C ALA A 60 -5.88 -4.03 -3.91
N LEU A 61 -5.59 -3.33 -5.03
CA LEU A 61 -6.36 -2.18 -5.50
C LEU A 61 -7.88 -2.47 -5.60
N HIS A 62 -8.23 -3.64 -6.11
CA HIS A 62 -9.61 -4.12 -6.21
C HIS A 62 -9.68 -5.67 -6.16
N GLY A 63 -8.84 -6.25 -5.31
CA GLY A 63 -8.54 -7.69 -5.25
C GLY A 63 -7.06 -7.91 -5.03
N VAL A 64 -6.66 -9.05 -4.41
CA VAL A 64 -5.24 -9.34 -4.22
C VAL A 64 -4.57 -9.59 -5.57
N ALA A 65 -3.66 -8.70 -5.95
CA ALA A 65 -3.11 -8.67 -7.30
C ALA A 65 -1.78 -9.42 -7.40
N ARG A 66 -1.50 -9.95 -8.60
CA ARG A 66 -0.21 -10.60 -8.95
C ARG A 66 0.21 -11.77 -8.03
N ALA A 67 -0.72 -12.32 -7.26
CA ALA A 67 -0.50 -13.42 -6.31
C ALA A 67 -1.39 -14.64 -6.62
N GLY A 68 -1.57 -14.95 -7.92
CA GLY A 68 -2.39 -16.06 -8.39
C GLY A 68 -3.90 -15.82 -8.27
N THR A 69 -4.66 -16.90 -8.00
CA THR A 69 -6.13 -16.87 -7.98
C THR A 69 -6.67 -15.93 -6.92
N ALA A 70 -7.58 -15.01 -7.24
CA ALA A 70 -8.20 -14.10 -6.29
C ALA A 70 -9.58 -13.64 -6.78
N THR A 71 -10.47 -13.24 -5.87
CA THR A 71 -11.65 -12.49 -6.29
C THR A 71 -11.23 -11.12 -6.83
N VAL A 72 -11.72 -10.77 -8.02
CA VAL A 72 -11.50 -9.47 -8.65
C VAL A 72 -12.80 -8.68 -8.63
N PHE A 73 -12.78 -7.56 -7.90
CA PHE A 73 -13.90 -6.63 -7.78
C PHE A 73 -13.87 -5.62 -8.94
N PRO A 74 -14.94 -4.81 -9.15
CA PRO A 74 -14.84 -3.66 -10.05
C PRO A 74 -13.61 -2.81 -9.74
N GLN A 75 -12.99 -2.22 -10.77
CA GLN A 75 -11.88 -1.29 -10.58
C GLN A 75 -12.28 -0.14 -9.63
N ALA A 76 -11.32 0.52 -8.97
CA ALA A 76 -11.56 1.54 -7.95
C ALA A 76 -12.58 2.62 -8.38
N ILE A 77 -12.53 3.09 -9.63
CA ILE A 77 -13.50 4.06 -10.16
C ILE A 77 -14.94 3.49 -10.22
N GLY A 78 -15.08 2.18 -10.48
CA GLY A 78 -16.35 1.46 -10.42
C GLY A 78 -16.82 1.26 -8.98
N LEU A 79 -15.92 0.95 -8.05
CA LEU A 79 -16.26 0.89 -6.62
C LEU A 79 -16.77 2.25 -6.12
N ALA A 80 -16.15 3.35 -6.55
CA ALA A 80 -16.58 4.70 -6.20
C ALA A 80 -17.97 5.04 -6.77
N ALA A 81 -18.28 4.58 -7.97
CA ALA A 81 -19.59 4.79 -8.61
C ALA A 81 -20.76 4.15 -7.84
N THR A 82 -20.50 3.29 -6.85
CA THR A 82 -21.55 2.73 -5.98
C THR A 82 -22.08 3.71 -4.93
N TRP A 83 -21.28 4.71 -4.54
CA TRP A 83 -21.55 5.62 -3.41
C TRP A 83 -21.89 4.88 -2.09
N ASP A 84 -21.42 3.64 -1.92
CA ASP A 84 -21.82 2.75 -0.84
C ASP A 84 -20.64 2.38 0.07
N VAL A 85 -20.43 3.22 1.08
CA VAL A 85 -19.29 3.10 2.02
C VAL A 85 -19.30 1.77 2.79
N PRO A 86 -20.43 1.28 3.36
CA PRO A 86 -20.46 -0.02 4.02
C PRO A 86 -20.08 -1.19 3.10
N GLU A 87 -20.54 -1.20 1.85
CA GLU A 87 -20.18 -2.27 0.91
C GLU A 87 -18.73 -2.17 0.42
N HIS A 88 -18.20 -0.94 0.32
CA HIS A 88 -16.79 -0.70 0.04
C HIS A 88 -15.89 -1.23 1.16
N LEU A 89 -16.22 -0.93 2.42
CA LEU A 89 -15.55 -1.49 3.60
C LEU A 89 -15.55 -3.02 3.54
N LYS A 90 -16.74 -3.62 3.36
CA LYS A 90 -16.91 -5.08 3.27
C LYS A 90 -16.06 -5.69 2.15
N THR A 91 -15.95 -5.01 1.02
CA THR A 91 -15.11 -5.43 -0.10
C THR A 91 -13.64 -5.52 0.33
N PHE A 92 -13.11 -4.51 1.01
CA PHE A 92 -11.72 -4.52 1.49
C PHE A 92 -11.49 -5.48 2.67
N GLU A 93 -12.50 -5.77 3.48
CA GLU A 93 -12.44 -6.85 4.49
C GLU A 93 -12.24 -8.22 3.84
N MET A 94 -12.97 -8.50 2.74
CA MET A 94 -12.82 -9.74 1.96
C MET A 94 -11.45 -9.80 1.27
N ILE A 95 -10.99 -8.68 0.69
CA ILE A 95 -9.64 -8.61 0.09
C ILE A 95 -8.56 -8.92 1.14
N SER A 96 -8.70 -8.41 2.36
CA SER A 96 -7.74 -8.70 3.44
C SER A 96 -7.84 -10.11 3.99
N ASP A 97 -9.01 -10.77 3.91
CA ASP A 97 -9.13 -12.21 4.19
C ASP A 97 -8.31 -13.03 3.19
N GLU A 98 -8.45 -12.75 1.90
CA GLU A 98 -7.67 -13.44 0.86
C GLU A 98 -6.18 -13.17 1.00
N ALA A 99 -5.80 -11.93 1.32
CA ALA A 99 -4.41 -11.55 1.57
C ALA A 99 -3.80 -12.38 2.71
N ARG A 100 -4.48 -12.49 3.85
CA ARG A 100 -4.02 -13.30 4.98
C ARG A 100 -3.95 -14.78 4.64
N ALA A 101 -4.96 -15.30 3.95
CA ALA A 101 -4.98 -16.69 3.53
C ALA A 101 -3.79 -17.05 2.61
N LYS A 102 -3.45 -16.16 1.67
CA LYS A 102 -2.29 -16.29 0.77
C LYS A 102 -0.96 -16.20 1.51
N TYR A 103 -0.82 -15.21 2.41
CA TYR A 103 0.35 -15.09 3.26
C TYR A 103 0.57 -16.35 4.11
N ASN A 104 -0.48 -16.83 4.78
CA ASN A 104 -0.41 -18.03 5.63
C ASN A 104 0.10 -19.24 4.82
N LYS A 105 -0.39 -19.41 3.59
CA LYS A 105 0.06 -20.48 2.70
C LYS A 105 1.53 -20.34 2.29
N SER A 106 1.95 -19.17 1.79
CA SER A 106 3.36 -18.96 1.36
C SER A 106 4.33 -19.14 2.54
N PHE A 107 3.97 -18.59 3.70
CA PHE A 107 4.79 -18.68 4.90
C PHE A 107 4.89 -20.13 5.41
N ASP A 108 3.81 -20.91 5.35
CA ASP A 108 3.83 -22.33 5.72
C ASP A 108 4.68 -23.19 4.77
N GLU A 109 4.72 -22.85 3.48
CA GLU A 109 5.47 -23.58 2.47
C GLU A 109 6.98 -23.27 2.48
N SER A 110 7.38 -22.05 2.84
CA SER A 110 8.77 -21.59 2.66
C SER A 110 9.41 -20.86 3.84
N SER A 111 8.66 -20.57 4.92
CA SER A 111 9.11 -19.80 6.10
C SER A 111 9.69 -18.41 5.76
N LYS A 112 9.35 -17.87 4.59
CA LYS A 112 9.70 -16.54 4.10
C LYS A 112 8.60 -16.07 3.16
N THR A 113 8.61 -14.80 2.78
CA THR A 113 7.71 -14.29 1.74
C THR A 113 8.49 -13.59 0.65
N GLY A 114 8.16 -13.90 -0.61
CA GLY A 114 8.63 -13.17 -1.77
C GLY A 114 7.81 -11.90 -2.04
N ARG A 115 8.12 -11.25 -3.15
CA ARG A 115 7.29 -10.19 -3.73
C ARG A 115 5.86 -10.72 -3.96
N TYR A 116 4.85 -9.95 -3.58
CA TYR A 116 3.41 -10.29 -3.65
C TYR A 116 2.93 -11.40 -2.71
N GLU A 117 3.74 -11.79 -1.72
CA GLU A 117 3.38 -12.83 -0.73
C GLU A 117 3.37 -12.31 0.72
N GLY A 118 3.49 -10.99 0.92
CA GLY A 118 3.48 -10.32 2.22
C GLY A 118 2.09 -9.86 2.68
N LEU A 119 2.10 -8.99 3.69
CA LEU A 119 0.93 -8.43 4.40
C LEU A 119 0.84 -6.91 4.33
N THR A 120 1.66 -6.27 3.51
CA THR A 120 1.72 -4.82 3.33
C THR A 120 1.28 -4.49 1.92
N PHE A 121 0.15 -3.80 1.78
CA PHE A 121 -0.49 -3.58 0.50
C PHE A 121 -0.41 -2.10 0.13
N TRP A 122 0.17 -1.83 -1.02
CA TRP A 122 0.30 -0.48 -1.57
C TRP A 122 -1.04 -0.01 -2.15
N THR A 123 -2.03 0.16 -1.28
CA THR A 123 -3.44 0.39 -1.58
C THR A 123 -4.08 1.07 -0.37
N PRO A 124 -4.97 2.06 -0.54
CA PRO A 124 -5.59 2.52 -1.79
C PRO A 124 -4.80 3.60 -2.56
N ASN A 125 -5.08 3.71 -3.86
CA ASN A 125 -4.74 4.91 -4.64
C ASN A 125 -5.83 5.97 -4.40
N ILE A 126 -5.47 7.04 -3.69
CA ILE A 126 -6.36 8.13 -3.28
C ILE A 126 -5.97 9.46 -3.94
N ASN A 127 -5.25 9.40 -5.05
CA ASN A 127 -5.02 10.58 -5.87
C ASN A 127 -6.32 11.05 -6.54
N ILE A 128 -6.39 12.34 -6.85
CA ILE A 128 -7.55 12.93 -7.51
C ILE A 128 -7.42 12.72 -9.01
N PHE A 129 -8.47 12.19 -9.66
CA PHE A 129 -8.53 12.07 -11.12
C PHE A 129 -8.83 13.42 -11.78
N ARG A 130 -7.91 14.37 -11.63
CA ARG A 130 -8.07 15.77 -12.03
C ARG A 130 -8.07 15.97 -13.54
N ASP A 131 -7.23 15.24 -14.25
CA ASP A 131 -7.18 15.27 -15.71
C ASP A 131 -7.72 13.94 -16.26
N PRO A 132 -8.82 13.95 -17.03
CA PRO A 132 -9.46 12.72 -17.51
C PRO A 132 -8.57 11.91 -18.47
N ARG A 133 -7.45 12.46 -18.94
CA ARG A 133 -6.47 11.75 -19.79
C ARG A 133 -5.47 10.93 -18.99
N TRP A 134 -5.45 11.06 -17.67
CA TRP A 134 -4.50 10.34 -16.83
C TRP A 134 -4.75 8.82 -16.90
N GLY A 135 -3.76 8.07 -17.41
CA GLY A 135 -3.88 6.63 -17.66
C GLY A 135 -4.12 5.77 -16.41
N ARG A 136 -3.87 6.31 -15.22
CA ARG A 136 -4.13 5.67 -13.93
C ARG A 136 -5.36 6.22 -13.20
N GLY A 137 -6.14 7.08 -13.83
CA GLY A 137 -7.37 7.62 -13.25
C GLY A 137 -8.39 6.55 -12.86
N GLN A 138 -8.42 5.43 -13.59
CA GLN A 138 -9.24 4.26 -13.25
C GLN A 138 -8.95 3.71 -11.83
N GLU A 139 -7.72 3.88 -11.34
CA GLU A 139 -7.27 3.38 -10.03
C GLU A 139 -7.77 4.25 -8.86
N THR A 140 -8.40 5.37 -9.14
CA THR A 140 -8.83 6.35 -8.13
C THR A 140 -10.30 6.21 -7.79
N TYR A 141 -10.74 6.94 -6.77
CA TYR A 141 -12.15 7.12 -6.46
C TYR A 141 -12.80 8.31 -7.19
N GLY A 142 -12.17 8.82 -8.25
CA GLY A 142 -12.67 9.90 -9.08
C GLY A 142 -12.02 11.26 -8.78
N GLU A 143 -12.71 12.33 -9.16
CA GLU A 143 -12.20 13.71 -9.08
C GLU A 143 -12.53 14.45 -7.78
N ASP A 144 -13.39 13.88 -6.92
CA ASP A 144 -13.88 14.54 -5.72
C ASP A 144 -13.04 14.19 -4.47
N PRO A 145 -12.43 15.20 -3.80
CA PRO A 145 -11.63 14.97 -2.59
C PRO A 145 -12.43 14.38 -1.43
N TYR A 146 -13.73 14.71 -1.29
CA TYR A 146 -14.56 14.24 -0.19
C TYR A 146 -14.88 12.75 -0.34
N LEU A 147 -15.41 12.33 -1.50
CA LEU A 147 -15.69 10.93 -1.81
C LEU A 147 -14.43 10.08 -1.68
N THR A 148 -13.30 10.58 -2.19
CA THR A 148 -11.99 9.91 -2.09
C THR A 148 -11.57 9.72 -0.63
N SER A 149 -11.78 10.72 0.24
CA SER A 149 -11.50 10.62 1.67
C SER A 149 -12.36 9.55 2.34
N VAL A 150 -13.67 9.57 2.10
CA VAL A 150 -14.63 8.65 2.74
C VAL A 150 -14.37 7.20 2.33
N LEU A 151 -14.21 6.94 1.03
CA LEU A 151 -13.95 5.59 0.52
C LEU A 151 -12.54 5.11 0.84
N GLY A 152 -11.55 6.00 0.83
CA GLY A 152 -10.18 5.65 1.22
C GLY A 152 -10.07 5.27 2.69
N VAL A 153 -10.76 5.96 3.60
CA VAL A 153 -10.82 5.58 5.03
C VAL A 153 -11.48 4.20 5.19
N ALA A 154 -12.56 3.92 4.46
CA ALA A 154 -13.20 2.61 4.46
C ALA A 154 -12.28 1.50 3.93
N ALA A 155 -11.54 1.75 2.85
CA ALA A 155 -10.56 0.81 2.31
C ALA A 155 -9.43 0.51 3.30
N VAL A 156 -8.86 1.55 3.94
CA VAL A 156 -7.84 1.39 4.98
C VAL A 156 -8.36 0.53 6.13
N LYS A 157 -9.55 0.82 6.65
CA LYS A 157 -10.14 0.05 7.76
C LYS A 157 -10.42 -1.40 7.38
N GLY A 158 -10.93 -1.65 6.17
CA GLY A 158 -11.19 -3.02 5.69
C GLY A 158 -9.92 -3.84 5.49
N LEU A 159 -8.85 -3.21 5.01
CA LEU A 159 -7.53 -3.85 4.90
C LEU A 159 -6.94 -4.15 6.28
N GLN A 160 -6.89 -3.13 7.13
CA GLN A 160 -6.20 -3.17 8.41
C GLN A 160 -6.91 -4.02 9.47
N GLY A 161 -8.22 -4.19 9.37
CA GLY A 161 -9.03 -4.83 10.40
C GLY A 161 -9.14 -3.98 11.66
N ASN A 162 -9.78 -4.55 12.69
CA ASN A 162 -10.13 -3.84 13.93
C ASN A 162 -9.63 -4.53 15.21
N ASP A 163 -8.67 -5.45 15.09
CA ASP A 163 -8.10 -6.12 16.25
C ASP A 163 -7.18 -5.15 17.03
N PRO A 164 -7.26 -5.13 18.36
CA PRO A 164 -6.52 -4.17 19.18
C PRO A 164 -5.02 -4.46 19.29
N LYS A 165 -4.56 -5.65 18.87
CA LYS A 165 -3.17 -6.09 19.01
C LYS A 165 -2.45 -6.26 17.67
N TYR A 166 -3.11 -6.86 16.68
CA TYR A 166 -2.53 -7.19 15.39
C TYR A 166 -3.35 -6.64 14.23
N PHE A 167 -2.70 -5.88 13.37
CA PHE A 167 -3.28 -5.54 12.08
C PHE A 167 -3.45 -6.79 11.22
N LYS A 168 -4.59 -6.87 10.52
CA LYS A 168 -4.85 -7.93 9.56
C LYS A 168 -3.90 -7.80 8.38
N THR A 169 -3.79 -6.60 7.80
CA THR A 169 -2.74 -6.20 6.86
C THR A 169 -2.35 -4.75 7.12
N HIS A 170 -1.30 -4.23 6.50
CA HIS A 170 -1.07 -2.79 6.43
C HIS A 170 -1.61 -2.25 5.11
N ALA A 171 -2.36 -1.15 5.20
CA ALA A 171 -2.76 -0.36 4.04
C ALA A 171 -1.74 0.77 3.83
N CYS A 172 -1.70 1.29 2.60
CA CYS A 172 -0.77 2.34 2.19
C CYS A 172 -1.49 3.40 1.37
N ALA A 173 -1.52 4.63 1.88
CA ALA A 173 -2.06 5.76 1.16
C ALA A 173 -1.08 6.17 0.05
N LYS A 174 -1.49 6.05 -1.22
CA LYS A 174 -0.64 6.42 -2.37
C LYS A 174 -1.34 7.32 -3.39
N HIS A 175 -0.62 8.17 -4.12
CA HIS A 175 0.82 8.50 -4.06
C HIS A 175 0.99 9.94 -3.54
N PHE A 176 1.73 10.11 -2.45
CA PHE A 176 1.87 11.35 -1.70
C PHE A 176 3.00 12.24 -2.26
N ALA A 177 2.71 13.39 -2.86
CA ALA A 177 1.40 13.95 -3.15
C ALA A 177 1.39 14.60 -4.54
N VAL A 178 0.23 15.17 -4.90
CA VAL A 178 0.05 15.92 -6.16
C VAL A 178 0.34 15.06 -7.41
N HIS A 179 0.18 13.74 -7.29
CA HIS A 179 0.38 12.78 -8.36
C HIS A 179 -0.93 12.50 -9.09
N SER A 180 -1.26 13.32 -10.09
CA SER A 180 -2.52 13.22 -10.86
C SER A 180 -2.29 13.26 -12.38
N GLY A 181 -1.14 12.72 -12.82
CA GLY A 181 -0.65 12.83 -14.19
C GLY A 181 0.16 14.12 -14.46
N PRO A 182 0.75 14.24 -15.67
CA PRO A 182 0.63 13.31 -16.79
C PRO A 182 1.39 12.01 -16.55
N GLU A 183 0.88 10.91 -17.11
CA GLU A 183 1.49 9.58 -16.91
C GLU A 183 2.87 9.44 -17.58
N TRP A 184 3.03 10.01 -18.77
CA TRP A 184 4.19 9.80 -19.64
C TRP A 184 5.49 10.43 -19.11
N ASN A 185 5.41 11.48 -18.29
CA ASN A 185 6.55 12.15 -17.68
C ASN A 185 6.54 12.12 -16.14
N ARG A 186 5.80 11.19 -15.52
CA ARG A 186 5.65 11.10 -14.06
C ARG A 186 6.98 11.05 -13.28
N HIS A 187 8.05 10.56 -13.90
CA HIS A 187 9.41 10.43 -13.34
C HIS A 187 10.24 11.73 -13.37
N SER A 188 9.82 12.75 -14.11
CA SER A 188 10.54 14.04 -14.23
C SER A 188 9.62 15.26 -14.04
N TYR A 189 8.32 15.04 -13.88
CA TYR A 189 7.36 16.10 -13.72
C TYR A 189 7.57 16.83 -12.39
N ASN A 190 7.60 18.16 -12.44
CA ASN A 190 7.54 19.02 -11.26
C ASN A 190 6.15 19.65 -11.18
N ALA A 191 5.39 19.26 -10.15
CA ALA A 191 4.07 19.80 -9.89
C ALA A 191 4.19 21.14 -9.16
N GLU A 192 3.52 22.16 -9.68
CA GLU A 192 3.39 23.48 -9.05
C GLU A 192 1.90 23.77 -8.91
N VAL A 193 1.42 23.85 -7.66
CA VAL A 193 0.00 24.11 -7.37
C VAL A 193 -0.14 25.21 -6.33
N SER A 194 -1.27 25.91 -6.37
CA SER A 194 -1.56 26.90 -5.34
C SER A 194 -1.65 26.22 -3.96
N LYS A 195 -1.33 26.95 -2.88
CA LYS A 195 -1.57 26.44 -1.51
C LYS A 195 -3.02 26.02 -1.32
N ARG A 196 -3.96 26.73 -1.95
CA ARG A 196 -5.37 26.39 -1.88
C ARG A 196 -5.63 25.02 -2.48
N ASP A 197 -5.19 24.76 -3.71
CA ASP A 197 -5.34 23.45 -4.37
C ASP A 197 -4.66 22.34 -3.57
N LEU A 198 -3.47 22.60 -3.02
CA LEU A 198 -2.77 21.65 -2.18
C LEU A 198 -3.65 21.22 -0.99
N TYR A 199 -4.16 22.18 -0.22
CA TYR A 199 -4.90 21.90 1.02
C TYR A 199 -6.38 21.55 0.82
N GLU A 200 -7.03 22.01 -0.25
CA GLU A 200 -8.45 21.78 -0.53
C GLU A 200 -8.70 20.61 -1.50
N THR A 201 -7.71 20.23 -2.34
CA THR A 201 -7.88 19.17 -3.34
C THR A 201 -6.97 17.97 -3.11
N TYR A 202 -5.66 18.16 -2.98
CA TYR A 202 -4.70 17.05 -3.02
C TYR A 202 -4.42 16.36 -1.68
N LEU A 203 -4.44 17.12 -0.58
CA LEU A 203 -4.16 16.61 0.76
C LEU A 203 -5.35 16.07 1.58
N PRO A 204 -6.63 16.46 1.34
CA PRO A 204 -7.74 16.04 2.20
C PRO A 204 -7.83 14.52 2.42
N ALA A 205 -7.73 13.72 1.35
CA ALA A 205 -7.81 12.27 1.45
C ALA A 205 -6.65 11.69 2.26
N PHE A 206 -5.40 12.10 1.99
CA PHE A 206 -4.25 11.65 2.78
C PHE A 206 -4.40 12.02 4.26
N LYS A 207 -4.86 13.23 4.56
CA LYS A 207 -5.12 13.67 5.93
C LYS A 207 -6.16 12.80 6.63
N ALA A 208 -7.27 12.49 5.95
CA ALA A 208 -8.31 11.61 6.48
C ALA A 208 -7.79 10.19 6.74
N LEU A 209 -7.02 9.63 5.80
CA LEU A 209 -6.44 8.29 5.97
C LEU A 209 -5.44 8.24 7.13
N VAL A 210 -4.65 9.30 7.34
CA VAL A 210 -3.72 9.40 8.46
C VAL A 210 -4.45 9.58 9.79
N LEU A 211 -5.37 10.55 9.90
CA LEU A 211 -5.97 10.95 11.18
C LEU A 211 -7.18 10.09 11.58
N GLU A 212 -7.95 9.59 10.62
CA GLU A 212 -9.21 8.86 10.87
C GLU A 212 -9.11 7.38 10.46
N GLY A 213 -8.37 7.10 9.39
CA GLY A 213 -8.09 5.74 8.92
C GLY A 213 -7.00 5.04 9.73
N ASN A 214 -6.12 5.79 10.39
CA ASN A 214 -4.88 5.27 11.00
C ASN A 214 -4.10 4.40 10.01
N VAL A 215 -3.96 4.87 8.76
CA VAL A 215 -3.20 4.15 7.72
C VAL A 215 -1.77 3.92 8.20
N ARG A 216 -1.23 2.71 8.01
CA ARG A 216 0.10 2.35 8.53
C ARG A 216 1.24 2.68 7.57
N GLU A 217 0.94 2.88 6.29
CA GLU A 217 1.91 3.28 5.28
C GLU A 217 1.44 4.50 4.46
N VAL A 218 2.40 5.32 4.03
CA VAL A 218 2.21 6.39 3.05
C VAL A 218 3.28 6.23 1.98
N MET A 219 2.89 6.14 0.72
CA MET A 219 3.84 6.04 -0.39
C MET A 219 4.14 7.41 -0.96
N CYS A 220 5.40 7.85 -0.96
CA CYS A 220 5.79 9.10 -1.62
C CYS A 220 5.88 8.92 -3.14
N ALA A 221 5.43 9.93 -3.89
CA ALA A 221 5.25 9.85 -5.35
C ALA A 221 6.56 10.03 -6.14
N TYR A 222 6.52 9.67 -7.43
CA TYR A 222 7.62 9.89 -8.38
C TYR A 222 7.93 11.37 -8.63
N ASN A 223 6.90 12.20 -8.83
CA ASN A 223 7.07 13.58 -9.27
C ASN A 223 7.76 14.45 -8.20
N ALA A 224 8.31 15.58 -8.64
CA ALA A 224 8.65 16.67 -7.75
C ALA A 224 7.41 17.51 -7.41
N PHE A 225 7.48 18.23 -6.30
CA PHE A 225 6.52 19.25 -5.90
C PHE A 225 7.29 20.48 -5.45
N ASP A 226 6.98 21.64 -6.04
CA ASP A 226 7.67 22.92 -5.80
C ASP A 226 9.22 22.78 -5.85
N GLY A 227 9.71 22.01 -6.83
CA GLY A 227 11.15 21.84 -7.10
C GLY A 227 11.87 20.77 -6.28
N GLN A 228 11.19 20.09 -5.34
CA GLN A 228 11.78 18.97 -4.56
C GLN A 228 11.08 17.65 -4.88
N PRO A 229 11.81 16.54 -5.14
CA PRO A 229 11.21 15.22 -5.29
C PRO A 229 10.33 14.84 -4.10
N CYS A 230 9.13 14.28 -4.33
CA CYS A 230 8.18 14.01 -3.25
C CYS A 230 8.76 13.13 -2.12
N CYS A 231 9.63 12.17 -2.45
CA CYS A 231 10.28 11.29 -1.48
C CYS A 231 11.42 11.94 -0.65
N ALA A 232 11.70 13.23 -0.85
CA ALA A 232 12.53 14.02 0.05
C ALA A 232 11.99 15.46 0.19
N ASN A 233 10.69 15.65 0.01
CA ASN A 233 10.09 16.97 0.03
C ASN A 233 9.84 17.42 1.48
N ASN A 234 10.50 18.51 1.90
CA ASN A 234 10.42 19.00 3.27
C ASN A 234 9.00 19.46 3.66
N THR A 235 8.29 20.13 2.75
CA THR A 235 6.91 20.59 2.99
C THR A 235 5.98 19.40 3.19
N LEU A 236 6.04 18.41 2.30
CA LEU A 236 5.13 17.27 2.32
C LEU A 236 5.43 16.31 3.47
N LEU A 237 6.65 15.76 3.54
CA LEU A 237 7.00 14.70 4.49
C LEU A 237 7.30 15.25 5.89
N THR A 238 8.12 16.29 5.99
CA THR A 238 8.57 16.81 7.29
C THR A 238 7.51 17.72 7.92
N GLU A 239 7.11 18.79 7.24
CA GLU A 239 6.25 19.81 7.83
C GLU A 239 4.79 19.33 7.96
N ILE A 240 4.22 18.77 6.90
CA ILE A 240 2.81 18.37 6.87
C ILE A 240 2.63 16.99 7.52
N LEU A 241 3.22 15.94 6.95
CA LEU A 241 2.96 14.56 7.36
C LEU A 241 3.47 14.28 8.79
N ARG A 242 4.77 14.48 9.05
CA ARG A 242 5.35 14.29 10.39
C ARG A 242 5.02 15.44 11.35
N GLY A 243 5.02 16.68 10.87
CA GLY A 243 4.86 17.89 11.68
C GLY A 243 3.41 18.18 12.07
N LYS A 244 2.53 18.43 11.10
CA LYS A 244 1.13 18.83 11.34
C LYS A 244 0.23 17.65 11.67
N TRP A 245 0.35 16.55 10.94
CA TRP A 245 -0.51 15.38 11.11
C TRP A 245 0.02 14.39 12.14
N LYS A 246 1.26 14.60 12.63
CA LYS A 246 1.91 13.74 13.63
C LYS A 246 1.93 12.27 13.22
N TYR A 247 2.05 12.01 11.91
CA TYR A 247 2.07 10.66 11.38
C TYR A 247 3.25 9.87 11.96
N ASP A 248 2.97 8.69 12.51
CA ASP A 248 3.95 7.83 13.17
C ASP A 248 4.20 6.50 12.43
N GLY A 249 3.46 6.26 11.34
CA GLY A 249 3.61 5.08 10.48
C GLY A 249 4.82 5.16 9.55
N MET A 250 4.91 4.20 8.65
CA MET A 250 6.02 4.09 7.71
C MET A 250 5.76 4.92 6.45
N VAL A 251 6.81 5.53 5.89
CA VAL A 251 6.80 6.09 4.54
C VAL A 251 7.62 5.17 3.64
N VAL A 252 7.04 4.78 2.51
CA VAL A 252 7.68 3.96 1.49
C VAL A 252 7.85 4.77 0.20
N SER A 253 8.95 4.58 -0.54
CA SER A 253 9.05 5.17 -1.87
C SER A 253 8.16 4.44 -2.87
N ASP A 254 7.61 5.18 -3.85
CA ASP A 254 7.20 4.51 -5.08
C ASP A 254 8.42 3.84 -5.75
N CYS A 255 8.16 2.84 -6.57
CA CYS A 255 9.19 1.94 -7.06
C CYS A 255 10.17 2.61 -8.00
N TRP A 256 11.39 2.81 -7.49
CA TRP A 256 12.52 3.44 -8.12
C TRP A 256 12.40 4.97 -8.12
N ALA A 257 11.49 5.54 -7.33
CA ALA A 257 11.34 6.99 -7.19
C ALA A 257 12.61 7.66 -6.63
N LEU A 258 13.39 6.98 -5.80
CA LEU A 258 14.69 7.51 -5.36
C LEU A 258 15.69 7.55 -6.52
N ALA A 259 15.63 6.59 -7.44
CA ALA A 259 16.49 6.58 -8.61
C ALA A 259 16.25 7.78 -9.54
N ASP A 260 15.04 8.36 -9.49
CA ASP A 260 14.70 9.56 -10.27
C ASP A 260 15.45 10.81 -9.80
N PHE A 261 15.98 10.82 -8.56
CA PHE A 261 16.64 11.98 -7.99
C PHE A 261 17.96 12.28 -8.68
N TYR A 262 18.77 11.26 -8.98
CA TYR A 262 20.12 11.43 -9.53
C TYR A 262 20.25 11.13 -11.02
N GLN A 263 19.24 10.50 -11.63
CA GLN A 263 19.23 10.28 -13.07
C GLN A 263 18.94 11.59 -13.80
N GLU A 264 19.88 12.03 -14.65
CA GLU A 264 19.80 13.28 -15.42
C GLU A 264 18.56 13.38 -16.31
N LYS A 265 18.11 12.26 -16.89
CA LYS A 265 16.87 12.18 -17.70
C LYS A 265 15.58 12.33 -16.89
N TYR A 266 15.67 12.25 -15.55
CA TYR A 266 14.56 12.34 -14.62
C TYR A 266 14.61 13.67 -13.87
N HIS A 267 14.73 13.70 -12.54
CA HIS A 267 14.83 14.96 -11.81
C HIS A 267 16.24 15.55 -11.82
N GLY A 268 17.28 14.71 -11.81
CA GLY A 268 18.69 15.16 -11.80
C GLY A 268 19.03 16.16 -10.69
N THR A 269 18.31 16.10 -9.56
CA THR A 269 18.45 16.99 -8.40
C THR A 269 19.63 16.64 -7.51
N HIS A 270 20.12 15.41 -7.60
CA HIS A 270 21.20 14.88 -6.77
C HIS A 270 22.36 14.40 -7.64
N PRO A 271 23.62 14.53 -7.18
CA PRO A 271 24.78 14.14 -7.98
C PRO A 271 25.00 12.62 -8.05
N ASP A 272 24.57 11.85 -7.04
CA ASP A 272 24.81 10.41 -6.96
C ASP A 272 23.77 9.69 -6.06
N GLU A 273 23.81 8.35 -6.07
CA GLU A 273 22.93 7.48 -5.29
C GLU A 273 23.15 7.65 -3.78
N LYS A 274 24.38 7.98 -3.37
CA LYS A 274 24.77 8.15 -1.97
C LYS A 274 24.10 9.39 -1.37
N THR A 275 24.21 10.53 -2.03
CA THR A 275 23.57 11.78 -1.62
C THR A 275 22.05 11.66 -1.64
N THR A 276 21.50 10.97 -2.64
CA THR A 276 20.07 10.63 -2.72
C THR A 276 19.59 9.80 -1.53
N ALA A 277 20.28 8.68 -1.23
CA ALA A 277 19.91 7.80 -0.13
C ALA A 277 19.93 8.54 1.22
N ALA A 278 20.95 9.37 1.43
CA ALA A 278 21.07 10.21 2.61
C ALA A 278 19.91 11.22 2.74
N ASP A 279 19.56 11.90 1.65
CA ASP A 279 18.53 12.94 1.68
C ASP A 279 17.13 12.36 1.89
N ALA A 280 16.79 11.30 1.16
CA ALA A 280 15.51 10.59 1.32
C ALA A 280 15.32 10.05 2.75
N LEU A 281 16.38 9.46 3.34
CA LEU A 281 16.34 8.97 4.72
C LEU A 281 16.07 10.12 5.71
N LYS A 282 16.81 11.23 5.59
CA LYS A 282 16.66 12.39 6.48
C LYS A 282 15.30 13.07 6.35
N HIS A 283 14.70 13.00 5.16
CA HIS A 283 13.34 13.47 4.88
C HIS A 283 12.27 12.40 5.10
N SER A 284 12.58 11.37 5.90
CA SER A 284 11.63 10.40 6.42
C SER A 284 11.05 9.43 5.40
N THR A 285 11.66 9.23 4.23
CA THR A 285 11.42 8.00 3.48
C THR A 285 12.08 6.87 4.27
N ASP A 286 11.27 5.97 4.82
CA ASP A 286 11.76 4.96 5.76
C ASP A 286 12.19 3.69 5.01
N LEU A 287 11.38 3.27 4.04
CA LEU A 287 11.55 2.08 3.22
C LEU A 287 11.64 2.46 1.74
N GLU A 288 12.57 1.87 1.00
CA GLU A 288 12.66 2.06 -0.45
C GLU A 288 12.02 0.89 -1.20
N CYS A 289 11.10 1.15 -2.12
CA CYS A 289 10.90 0.23 -3.25
C CYS A 289 12.01 0.53 -4.27
N GLY A 290 13.08 -0.25 -4.26
CA GLY A 290 14.30 0.08 -5.01
C GLY A 290 15.56 -0.52 -4.41
N ASP A 291 16.69 0.00 -4.87
CA ASP A 291 18.03 -0.44 -4.48
C ASP A 291 19.01 0.71 -4.18
N THR A 292 18.57 1.98 -4.21
CA THR A 292 19.38 3.16 -3.91
C THR A 292 19.94 3.12 -2.48
N TYR A 293 19.16 2.60 -1.53
CA TYR A 293 19.50 2.44 -0.11
C TYR A 293 20.63 1.43 0.15
N ASN A 294 21.03 0.62 -0.85
CA ASN A 294 22.30 -0.10 -0.76
C ASN A 294 23.51 0.85 -0.62
N ASN A 295 23.34 2.15 -0.91
CA ASN A 295 24.37 3.19 -0.72
C ASN A 295 24.32 3.89 0.65
N LEU A 296 23.45 3.48 1.58
CA LEU A 296 23.40 4.06 2.94
C LEU A 296 24.70 3.84 3.72
N ASN A 297 25.41 2.73 3.50
CA ASN A 297 26.74 2.51 4.09
C ASN A 297 27.77 3.56 3.62
N LYS A 298 27.75 3.91 2.32
CA LYS A 298 28.60 4.97 1.78
C LYS A 298 28.20 6.32 2.37
N SER A 299 26.90 6.54 2.55
CA SER A 299 26.34 7.76 3.14
C SER A 299 26.84 7.94 4.57
N LEU A 300 26.77 6.88 5.39
CA LEU A 300 27.28 6.84 6.76
C LEU A 300 28.80 7.04 6.83
N ALA A 301 29.55 6.33 6.00
CA ALA A 301 31.02 6.45 5.93
C ALA A 301 31.47 7.87 5.53
N SER A 302 30.67 8.58 4.73
CA SER A 302 30.92 9.98 4.34
C SER A 302 30.37 11.03 5.32
N GLY A 303 29.72 10.61 6.41
CA GLY A 303 29.14 11.51 7.42
C GLY A 303 27.88 12.25 6.96
N LEU A 304 27.26 11.86 5.84
CA LEU A 304 26.02 12.47 5.35
C LEU A 304 24.79 12.12 6.20
N ILE A 305 24.87 11.00 6.90
CA ILE A 305 23.90 10.50 7.87
C ILE A 305 24.66 9.92 9.07
N THR A 306 23.95 9.73 10.16
CA THR A 306 24.39 9.04 11.37
C THR A 306 23.64 7.71 11.52
N GLU A 307 24.15 6.80 12.35
CA GLU A 307 23.39 5.59 12.70
C GLU A 307 22.05 5.92 13.38
N LYS A 308 21.98 7.04 14.11
CA LYS A 308 20.74 7.52 14.70
C LYS A 308 19.67 7.85 13.65
N ASP A 309 20.08 8.33 12.47
CA ASP A 309 19.14 8.60 11.38
C ASP A 309 18.55 7.29 10.83
N LEU A 310 19.36 6.23 10.70
CA LEU A 310 18.89 4.89 10.35
C LEU A 310 17.93 4.35 11.41
N ASP A 311 18.26 4.53 12.68
CA ASP A 311 17.46 4.07 13.82
C ASP A 311 16.07 4.70 13.88
N ILE A 312 15.90 5.93 13.39
CA ILE A 312 14.58 6.59 13.32
C ILE A 312 13.66 5.84 12.35
N SER A 313 14.14 5.56 11.14
CA SER A 313 13.37 4.83 10.12
C SER A 313 13.18 3.36 10.51
N MET A 314 14.22 2.72 11.04
CA MET A 314 14.15 1.33 11.48
C MET A 314 13.13 1.10 12.59
N ARG A 315 12.91 2.05 13.52
CA ARG A 315 11.83 1.93 14.51
C ARG A 315 10.45 1.79 13.85
N ARG A 316 10.20 2.54 12.77
CA ARG A 316 8.91 2.49 12.05
C ARG A 316 8.76 1.20 11.25
N ILE A 317 9.83 0.77 10.57
CA ILE A 317 9.87 -0.52 9.88
C ILE A 317 9.59 -1.65 10.88
N LEU A 318 10.35 -1.73 11.98
CA LEU A 318 10.20 -2.77 13.00
C LEU A 318 8.83 -2.71 13.69
N LYS A 319 8.26 -1.51 13.89
CA LYS A 319 6.88 -1.38 14.37
C LYS A 319 5.90 -2.13 13.47
N GLY A 320 6.03 -2.02 12.15
CA GLY A 320 5.23 -2.79 11.20
C GLY A 320 5.39 -4.31 11.34
N TRP A 321 6.62 -4.79 11.58
CA TRP A 321 6.85 -6.23 11.83
C TRP A 321 6.08 -6.77 13.03
N PHE A 322 6.05 -6.01 14.14
CA PHE A 322 5.32 -6.40 15.35
C PHE A 322 3.80 -6.20 15.21
N GLU A 323 3.37 -5.11 14.58
CA GLU A 323 1.97 -4.78 14.31
C GLU A 323 1.27 -5.85 13.46
N LEU A 324 2.00 -6.47 12.53
CA LEU A 324 1.50 -7.56 11.69
C LEU A 324 1.64 -8.95 12.34
N GLY A 325 2.29 -9.03 13.50
CA GLY A 325 2.57 -10.27 14.22
C GLY A 325 3.60 -11.18 13.56
N MET A 326 4.45 -10.64 12.68
CA MET A 326 5.40 -11.43 11.87
C MET A 326 6.56 -12.02 12.68
N LEU A 327 6.82 -11.47 13.86
CA LEU A 327 7.87 -11.92 14.79
C LEU A 327 7.29 -12.59 16.05
N ASP A 328 6.00 -12.89 16.05
CA ASP A 328 5.30 -13.56 17.16
C ASP A 328 5.06 -15.04 16.83
N PRO A 329 4.91 -15.91 17.85
CA PRO A 329 4.51 -17.30 17.61
C PRO A 329 3.24 -17.37 16.75
N LYS A 330 3.23 -18.21 15.71
CA LYS A 330 2.10 -18.30 14.77
C LYS A 330 0.74 -18.49 15.47
N SER A 331 0.72 -19.24 16.57
CA SER A 331 -0.47 -19.52 17.38
C SER A 331 -1.04 -18.32 18.13
N SER A 332 -0.26 -17.25 18.35
CA SER A 332 -0.74 -16.04 19.05
C SER A 332 -1.43 -15.03 18.13
N VAL A 333 -1.22 -15.11 16.81
CA VAL A 333 -1.84 -14.21 15.84
C VAL A 333 -3.09 -14.87 15.26
N HIS A 334 -4.27 -14.42 15.66
CA HIS A 334 -5.52 -15.10 15.31
C HIS A 334 -5.83 -15.06 13.79
N TRP A 335 -5.35 -14.05 13.06
CA TRP A 335 -5.44 -13.95 11.60
C TRP A 335 -4.76 -15.12 10.87
N ASN A 336 -3.81 -15.80 11.50
CA ASN A 336 -3.13 -16.97 10.92
C ASN A 336 -4.03 -18.22 10.81
N LYS A 337 -5.28 -18.14 11.29
CA LYS A 337 -6.28 -19.21 11.20
C LYS A 337 -7.17 -19.10 9.96
N ILE A 338 -7.08 -17.99 9.20
CA ILE A 338 -7.88 -17.82 7.98
C ILE A 338 -7.43 -18.86 6.94
N PRO A 339 -8.32 -19.77 6.49
CA PRO A 339 -7.97 -20.86 5.58
C PRO A 339 -7.87 -20.38 4.13
N PHE A 340 -7.11 -21.10 3.30
CA PHE A 340 -7.00 -20.80 1.87
C PHE A 340 -8.34 -20.89 1.11
N SER A 341 -9.35 -21.59 1.65
CA SER A 341 -10.68 -21.73 1.04
C SER A 341 -11.48 -20.42 0.98
N VAL A 342 -11.06 -19.35 1.64
CA VAL A 342 -11.69 -18.02 1.48
C VAL A 342 -11.30 -17.36 0.16
N VAL A 343 -10.15 -17.73 -0.41
CA VAL A 343 -9.64 -17.18 -1.66
C VAL A 343 -10.57 -17.56 -2.79
N ASP A 344 -11.14 -16.54 -3.45
CA ASP A 344 -12.09 -16.70 -4.53
C ASP A 344 -13.32 -17.58 -4.18
N SER A 345 -13.78 -17.45 -2.93
CA SER A 345 -14.94 -18.16 -2.41
C SER A 345 -16.26 -17.68 -3.04
N ASP A 346 -17.30 -18.51 -2.98
CA ASP A 346 -18.64 -18.15 -3.46
C ASP A 346 -19.20 -16.88 -2.80
N GLU A 347 -18.85 -16.63 -1.54
CA GLU A 347 -19.25 -15.42 -0.84
C GLU A 347 -18.57 -14.17 -1.43
N HIS A 348 -17.26 -14.24 -1.66
CA HIS A 348 -16.51 -13.13 -2.26
C HIS A 348 -16.96 -12.86 -3.70
N LYS A 349 -17.20 -13.93 -4.50
CA LYS A 349 -17.76 -13.82 -5.86
C LYS A 349 -19.12 -13.15 -5.87
N LYS A 350 -20.00 -13.47 -4.92
CA LYS A 350 -21.31 -12.80 -4.77
C LYS A 350 -21.15 -11.32 -4.44
N GLN A 351 -20.18 -10.96 -3.60
CA GLN A 351 -19.87 -9.56 -3.31
C GLN A 351 -19.34 -8.84 -4.55
N ALA A 352 -18.42 -9.45 -5.31
CA ALA A 352 -17.92 -8.87 -6.56
C ALA A 352 -19.03 -8.62 -7.57
N LEU A 353 -19.94 -9.59 -7.76
CA LEU A 353 -21.13 -9.43 -8.61
C LEU A 353 -22.04 -8.30 -8.11
N LYS A 354 -22.29 -8.23 -6.81
CA LYS A 354 -23.10 -7.18 -6.20
C LYS A 354 -22.49 -5.79 -6.40
N MET A 355 -21.18 -5.66 -6.19
CA MET A 355 -20.47 -4.40 -6.43
C MET A 355 -20.51 -4.02 -7.91
N ALA A 356 -20.34 -4.98 -8.82
CA ALA A 356 -20.47 -4.74 -10.25
C ALA A 356 -21.87 -4.21 -10.61
N GLN A 357 -22.93 -4.85 -10.11
CA GLN A 357 -24.31 -4.42 -10.32
C GLN A 357 -24.60 -3.02 -9.77
N LYS A 358 -24.04 -2.67 -8.60
CA LYS A 358 -24.17 -1.33 -8.00
C LYS A 358 -23.35 -0.27 -8.72
N SER A 359 -22.27 -0.64 -9.40
CA SER A 359 -21.34 0.31 -10.02
C SER A 359 -21.78 0.83 -11.39
N ILE A 360 -22.72 0.14 -12.06
CA ILE A 360 -23.14 0.49 -13.41
C ILE A 360 -23.98 1.79 -13.39
N VAL A 361 -23.53 2.80 -14.13
CA VAL A 361 -24.21 4.10 -14.25
C VAL A 361 -25.05 4.16 -15.54
N LEU A 362 -26.37 4.31 -15.39
CA LEU A 362 -27.28 4.54 -16.51
C LEU A 362 -27.22 6.01 -16.97
N MET A 363 -26.35 6.31 -17.94
CA MET A 363 -26.15 7.68 -18.43
C MET A 363 -27.34 8.22 -19.23
N LYS A 364 -28.03 7.35 -19.99
CA LYS A 364 -29.11 7.75 -20.90
C LYS A 364 -30.10 6.61 -21.10
N ASN A 365 -31.39 6.88 -20.97
CA ASN A 365 -32.48 5.92 -21.24
C ASN A 365 -33.65 6.59 -21.95
N GLU A 366 -33.46 6.97 -23.22
CA GLU A 366 -34.52 7.58 -24.02
C GLU A 366 -35.63 6.57 -24.33
N LYS A 367 -36.88 7.05 -24.30
CA LYS A 367 -38.08 6.25 -24.62
C LYS A 367 -38.24 4.98 -23.77
N ASN A 368 -37.61 4.92 -22.59
CA ASN A 368 -37.66 3.77 -21.68
C ASN A 368 -37.28 2.44 -22.37
N ILE A 369 -36.22 2.44 -23.18
CA ILE A 369 -35.73 1.24 -23.84
C ILE A 369 -35.27 0.19 -22.80
N LEU A 370 -34.64 0.64 -21.72
CA LEU A 370 -34.26 -0.21 -20.59
C LEU A 370 -35.29 -0.12 -19.45
N PRO A 371 -35.60 -1.25 -18.76
CA PRO A 371 -35.10 -2.60 -19.03
C PRO A 371 -35.70 -3.20 -20.32
N LEU A 372 -34.93 -4.04 -21.01
CA LEU A 372 -35.36 -4.66 -22.27
C LEU A 372 -36.66 -5.46 -22.09
N ASN A 373 -37.55 -5.38 -23.07
CA ASN A 373 -38.79 -6.15 -23.07
C ASN A 373 -38.49 -7.65 -23.16
N LYS A 374 -39.07 -8.44 -22.24
CA LYS A 374 -38.92 -9.91 -22.17
C LYS A 374 -39.40 -10.66 -23.43
N ASN A 375 -40.15 -9.99 -24.30
CA ASN A 375 -40.62 -10.55 -25.58
C ASN A 375 -39.56 -10.49 -26.69
N ILE A 376 -38.48 -9.74 -26.53
CA ILE A 376 -37.34 -9.73 -27.47
C ILE A 376 -36.75 -11.15 -27.50
N LYS A 377 -36.67 -11.75 -28.70
CA LYS A 377 -36.20 -13.14 -28.88
C LYS A 377 -34.76 -13.27 -29.32
N LYS A 378 -34.17 -12.18 -29.84
CA LYS A 378 -32.80 -12.15 -30.35
C LYS A 378 -32.17 -10.81 -29.98
N ILE A 379 -30.99 -10.85 -29.40
CA ILE A 379 -30.19 -9.68 -29.04
C ILE A 379 -28.86 -9.81 -29.80
N ALA A 380 -28.48 -8.76 -30.51
CA ALA A 380 -27.14 -8.65 -31.09
C ALA A 380 -26.23 -7.99 -30.05
N VAL A 381 -25.12 -8.66 -29.70
CA VAL A 381 -24.07 -8.11 -28.84
C VAL A 381 -22.88 -7.78 -29.73
N VAL A 382 -22.53 -6.50 -29.82
CA VAL A 382 -21.51 -5.99 -30.76
C VAL A 382 -20.59 -4.98 -30.08
N GLY A 383 -19.34 -4.92 -30.51
CA GLY A 383 -18.34 -3.98 -30.01
C GLY A 383 -17.06 -4.68 -29.54
N PRO A 384 -15.93 -3.93 -29.43
CA PRO A 384 -14.63 -4.52 -29.10
C PRO A 384 -14.61 -5.20 -27.72
N ASN A 385 -15.39 -4.71 -26.76
CA ASN A 385 -15.38 -5.22 -25.38
C ASN A 385 -16.47 -6.28 -25.12
N ALA A 386 -17.20 -6.74 -26.15
CA ALA A 386 -18.31 -7.68 -25.98
C ALA A 386 -17.89 -9.06 -25.47
N ASN A 387 -16.67 -9.49 -25.82
CA ASN A 387 -16.09 -10.78 -25.42
C ASN A 387 -14.60 -10.60 -25.07
N ASP A 388 -14.30 -9.60 -24.25
CA ASP A 388 -12.95 -9.30 -23.78
C ASP A 388 -12.88 -9.37 -22.25
N GLY A 389 -12.49 -10.54 -21.75
CA GLY A 389 -12.38 -10.79 -20.30
C GLY A 389 -11.22 -10.03 -19.66
N ILE A 390 -10.14 -9.75 -20.39
CA ILE A 390 -8.98 -9.02 -19.86
C ILE A 390 -9.37 -7.57 -19.60
N MET A 391 -10.10 -6.96 -20.53
CA MET A 391 -10.54 -5.57 -20.38
C MET A 391 -11.44 -5.35 -19.16
N GLN A 392 -12.20 -6.36 -18.71
CA GLN A 392 -13.04 -6.24 -17.51
C GLN A 392 -12.24 -6.19 -16.22
N LEU A 393 -10.98 -6.66 -16.22
CA LEU A 393 -10.14 -6.71 -15.02
C LEU A 393 -9.40 -5.41 -14.74
N GLY A 394 -9.31 -4.47 -15.68
CA GLY A 394 -8.50 -3.25 -15.52
C GLY A 394 -7.01 -3.55 -15.25
N ASN A 395 -6.34 -2.72 -14.45
CA ASN A 395 -4.96 -2.95 -14.02
C ASN A 395 -4.88 -3.30 -12.51
N TYR A 396 -3.70 -3.73 -12.04
CA TYR A 396 -3.51 -4.17 -10.64
C TYR A 396 -4.55 -5.23 -10.18
N ASN A 397 -4.82 -6.20 -11.06
CA ASN A 397 -5.74 -7.31 -10.80
C ASN A 397 -5.04 -8.60 -10.35
N GLY A 398 -5.81 -9.47 -9.69
CA GLY A 398 -5.50 -10.88 -9.52
C GLY A 398 -6.06 -11.72 -10.69
N THR A 399 -6.06 -13.05 -10.54
CA THR A 399 -6.63 -13.94 -11.55
C THR A 399 -7.93 -14.57 -11.02
N PRO A 400 -9.13 -14.24 -11.52
CA PRO A 400 -10.35 -14.90 -11.07
C PRO A 400 -10.38 -16.36 -11.55
N SER A 401 -10.99 -17.29 -10.78
CA SER A 401 -11.15 -18.69 -11.25
C SER A 401 -12.19 -18.85 -12.36
N SER A 402 -13.02 -17.82 -12.60
CA SER A 402 -14.04 -17.77 -13.63
C SER A 402 -14.33 -16.32 -14.04
N THR A 403 -14.56 -16.05 -15.33
CA THR A 403 -14.93 -14.74 -15.89
C THR A 403 -16.35 -14.75 -16.45
#